data_AF-A0A968DVE0-F1
#
_entry.id   AF-A0A968DVE0-F1
#
_cell.length_a   1.000
_cell.length_b   1.000
_cell.length_c   1.000
_cell.angle_alpha   90.00
_cell.angle_beta   90.00
_cell.angle_gamma   90.00
#
_symmetry.space_group_name_H-M   'P 1'
#
loop_
_entity.id
_entity.type
_entity.pdbx_description
1 polymer ?
#
loop_
_entity_poly.entity_id
_entity_poly.type
_entity_poly.pdbx_seq_one_letter_code
_entity_poly.pdbx_strand_id
1 'polypeptide(L)'
;MKATAPYGSWSSPLGAEQVAGASVRYSMPRCSGAADYWIEGRPEEGGRQVIVRFEAGPSRDLTAPDENARSTVHEYGGGDYVVGEEQ
;
A
#
# COMPACT_ATOMS: atom_id res chain seq x y z
N MET A 1 -35.79 -9.61 9.36
CA MET A 1 -36.38 -10.45 8.29
C MET A 1 -35.58 -10.22 7.01
N LYS A 2 -35.27 -11.26 6.23
CA LYS A 2 -34.66 -11.09 4.90
C LYS A 2 -35.73 -10.69 3.89
N ALA A 3 -35.46 -9.67 3.09
CA ALA A 3 -36.35 -9.26 2.00
C ALA A 3 -35.95 -9.99 0.70
N THR A 4 -36.94 -10.51 -0.03
CA THR A 4 -36.72 -11.06 -1.37
C THR A 4 -36.74 -9.92 -2.39
N ALA A 5 -35.74 -9.85 -3.26
CA ALA A 5 -35.63 -8.85 -4.33
C ALA A 5 -34.96 -9.45 -5.58
N PRO A 6 -35.24 -8.91 -6.79
CA PRO A 6 -34.61 -9.36 -8.03
C PRO A 6 -33.08 -9.28 -7.98
N TYR A 7 -32.40 -10.12 -8.76
CA TYR A 7 -30.94 -10.05 -8.90
C TYR A 7 -30.50 -8.65 -9.35
N GLY A 8 -29.44 -8.12 -8.72
CA GLY A 8 -28.92 -6.78 -8.99
C GLY A 8 -29.66 -5.62 -8.31
N SER A 9 -30.77 -5.88 -7.60
CA SER A 9 -31.58 -4.83 -6.92
C SER A 9 -31.48 -4.91 -5.40
N TRP A 10 -30.53 -5.66 -4.87
CA TRP A 10 -30.29 -5.73 -3.43
C TRP A 10 -29.65 -4.43 -2.96
N SER A 11 -30.21 -3.82 -1.92
CA SER A 11 -29.60 -2.65 -1.27
C SER A 11 -28.21 -3.03 -0.77
N SER A 12 -27.19 -2.45 -1.39
CA SER A 12 -25.80 -2.61 -0.98
C SER A 12 -25.43 -1.52 0.02
N PRO A 13 -24.83 -1.87 1.18
CA PRO A 13 -24.22 -0.87 2.04
C PRO A 13 -22.90 -0.31 1.47
N LEU A 14 -22.38 -0.88 0.37
CA LEU A 14 -21.19 -0.43 -0.33
C LEU A 14 -21.60 0.47 -1.51
N GLY A 15 -21.29 1.76 -1.40
CA GLY A 15 -21.47 2.74 -2.47
C GLY A 15 -20.35 2.71 -3.51
N ALA A 16 -20.62 3.21 -4.72
CA ALA A 16 -19.64 3.24 -5.81
C ALA A 16 -18.37 4.00 -5.45
N GLU A 17 -18.49 5.10 -4.70
CA GLU A 17 -17.35 5.88 -4.22
C GLU A 17 -16.45 5.09 -3.26
N GLN A 18 -17.02 4.27 -2.38
CA GLN A 18 -16.24 3.43 -1.47
C GLN A 18 -15.45 2.36 -2.23
N VAL A 19 -15.97 1.87 -3.36
CA VAL A 19 -15.33 0.86 -4.21
C VAL A 19 -14.28 1.49 -5.13
N ALA A 20 -14.61 2.63 -5.74
CA ALA A 20 -13.70 3.38 -6.61
C ALA A 20 -12.64 4.16 -5.81
N GLY A 21 -12.85 4.28 -4.49
CA GLY A 21 -12.00 4.98 -3.56
C GLY A 21 -10.56 4.47 -3.59
N ALA A 22 -9.67 5.41 -3.33
CA ALA A 22 -8.25 5.20 -3.40
C ALA A 22 -7.82 4.23 -2.27
N SER A 23 -7.23 3.08 -2.64
CA SER A 23 -6.88 2.02 -1.68
C SER A 23 -5.37 1.96 -1.46
N VAL A 24 -4.95 1.81 -0.19
CA VAL A 24 -3.56 1.57 0.16
C VAL A 24 -3.10 0.24 -0.43
N ARG A 25 -1.90 0.21 -1.00
CA ARG A 25 -1.27 -1.00 -1.54
C ARG A 25 0.01 -1.29 -0.77
N TYR A 26 0.19 -2.54 -0.37
CA TYR A 26 1.40 -3.02 0.29
C TYR A 26 2.15 -3.93 -0.67
N SER A 27 3.47 -3.75 -0.81
CA SER A 27 4.27 -4.58 -1.71
C SER A 27 5.73 -4.69 -1.25
N MET A 28 6.47 -5.60 -1.92
CA MET A 28 7.90 -5.82 -1.72
C MET A 28 8.34 -6.04 -0.25
N PRO A 29 7.66 -6.84 0.58
CA PRO A 29 8.06 -7.01 1.97
C PRO A 29 9.49 -7.59 2.10
N ARG A 30 10.22 -7.12 3.12
CA ARG A 30 11.56 -7.56 3.50
C ARG A 30 11.71 -7.56 5.02
N CYS A 31 12.30 -8.62 5.57
CA CYS A 31 12.70 -8.69 6.97
C CYS A 31 14.23 -8.52 7.04
N SER A 32 14.72 -7.69 7.95
CA SER A 32 16.16 -7.57 8.24
C SER A 32 16.38 -7.25 9.71
N GLY A 33 17.10 -8.13 10.41
CA GLY A 33 17.28 -8.06 11.86
C GLY A 33 15.94 -8.08 12.61
N ALA A 34 15.74 -7.09 13.47
CA ALA A 34 14.50 -6.90 14.23
C ALA A 34 13.41 -6.07 13.50
N ALA A 35 13.69 -5.63 12.27
CA ALA A 35 12.85 -4.69 11.54
C ALA A 35 12.27 -5.28 10.25
N ASP A 36 11.01 -4.94 9.99
CA ASP A 36 10.29 -5.22 8.76
C ASP A 36 10.21 -3.96 7.89
N TYR A 37 10.28 -4.17 6.58
CA TYR A 37 10.23 -3.11 5.59
C TYR A 37 9.26 -3.48 4.47
N TRP A 38 8.57 -2.50 3.90
CA TRP A 38 7.71 -2.69 2.73
C TRP A 38 7.57 -1.39 1.94
N ILE A 39 7.05 -1.49 0.72
CA ILE A 39 6.50 -0.36 -0.02
C ILE A 39 5.02 -0.21 0.31
N GLU A 40 4.61 0.98 0.72
CA GLU A 40 3.23 1.35 0.94
C GLU A 40 2.80 2.47 -0.01
N GLY A 41 1.72 2.24 -0.76
CA GLY A 41 1.12 3.24 -1.63
C GLY A 41 0.34 4.27 -0.81
N ARG A 42 0.50 5.55 -1.14
CA ARG A 42 -0.22 6.68 -0.53
C ARG A 42 -1.17 7.29 -1.56
N PRO A 43 -2.42 6.81 -1.67
CA PRO A 43 -3.31 7.27 -2.73
C PRO A 43 -3.69 8.75 -2.58
N GLU A 44 -3.84 9.21 -1.33
CA GLU A 44 -4.11 10.60 -0.97
C GLU A 44 -2.90 11.53 -1.21
N GLU A 45 -1.69 10.99 -1.40
CA GLU A 45 -0.45 11.75 -1.62
C GLU A 45 0.02 11.62 -3.08
N GLY A 46 -0.91 11.81 -4.02
CA GLY A 46 -0.62 11.72 -5.46
C GLY A 46 -0.22 10.32 -5.94
N GLY A 47 -0.56 9.27 -5.18
CA GLY A 47 -0.25 7.88 -5.51
C GLY A 47 1.22 7.50 -5.33
N ARG A 48 2.02 8.29 -4.59
CA ARG A 48 3.42 7.97 -4.36
C ARG A 48 3.59 6.69 -3.55
N GLN A 49 4.73 6.04 -3.74
CA GLN A 49 5.15 4.82 -3.06
C GLN A 49 6.18 5.20 -1.99
N VAL A 50 6.03 4.62 -0.80
CA VAL A 50 6.85 4.96 0.38
C VAL A 50 7.48 3.70 0.94
N ILE A 51 8.79 3.75 1.20
CA ILE A 51 9.47 2.72 1.98
C ILE A 51 9.08 2.94 3.44
N VAL A 52 8.44 1.96 4.05
CA VAL A 52 8.04 1.98 5.46
C VAL A 52 8.89 0.98 6.23
N ARG A 53 9.25 1.33 7.47
CA ARG A 53 9.91 0.44 8.42
C ARG A 53 9.07 0.27 9.67
N PHE A 54 9.06 -0.95 10.21
CA PHE A 54 8.49 -1.28 11.50
C PHE A 54 9.50 -2.05 12.34
N GLU A 55 9.65 -1.67 13.60
CA GLU A 55 10.42 -2.41 14.60
C GLU A 55 9.72 -2.22 15.93
N ALA A 56 8.86 -3.18 16.31
CA ALA A 56 8.16 -3.23 17.59
C ALA A 56 7.63 -1.86 18.09
N GLY A 57 6.71 -1.24 17.36
CA GLY A 57 6.19 0.09 17.68
C GLY A 57 5.34 0.67 16.53
N PRO A 58 5.12 1.99 16.45
CA PRO A 58 4.55 2.56 15.24
C PRO A 58 5.50 2.38 14.05
N SER A 59 4.93 2.18 12.86
CA SER A 59 5.71 2.22 11.63
C SER A 59 6.22 3.65 11.35
N ARG A 60 7.33 3.75 10.62
CA ARG A 60 7.93 5.01 10.18
C ARG A 60 8.15 5.02 8.67
N ASP A 61 7.86 6.15 8.05
CA ASP A 61 8.18 6.39 6.64
C ASP A 61 9.68 6.71 6.51
N LEU A 62 10.35 6.08 5.55
CA LEU A 62 11.76 6.30 5.22
C LEU A 62 11.96 7.12 3.94
N THR A 63 10.93 7.24 3.10
CA THR A 63 10.95 8.06 1.88
C THR A 63 10.50 9.47 2.20
N ALA A 64 11.24 10.48 1.73
CA ALA A 64 10.89 11.88 1.97
C ALA A 64 9.52 12.25 1.34
N PRO A 65 8.81 13.28 1.85
CA PRO A 65 7.45 13.61 1.38
C PRO A 65 7.34 13.95 -0.11
N ASP A 66 8.41 14.47 -0.71
CA ASP A 66 8.51 14.86 -2.12
C ASP A 66 9.10 13.76 -3.02
N GLU A 67 9.41 12.59 -2.46
CA GLU A 67 9.97 11.46 -3.18
C GLU A 67 8.95 10.33 -3.39
N ASN A 68 9.20 9.54 -4.43
CA ASN A 68 8.38 8.40 -4.83
C ASN A 68 9.27 7.18 -5.04
N ALA A 69 9.24 6.23 -4.09
CA ALA A 69 10.04 5.01 -4.11
C ALA A 69 9.46 4.00 -5.10
N ARG A 70 9.62 4.28 -6.39
CA ARG A 70 9.20 3.41 -7.50
C ARG A 70 10.21 3.46 -8.63
N SER A 71 10.30 2.36 -9.36
CA SER A 71 11.02 2.32 -10.63
C SER A 71 10.07 2.23 -11.83
N THR A 72 10.63 2.36 -13.02
CA THR A 72 9.98 2.06 -14.31
C THR A 72 10.62 0.83 -14.97
N VAL A 73 11.24 -0.07 -14.19
CA VAL A 73 11.84 -1.29 -14.73
C VAL A 73 10.78 -2.07 -15.51
N HIS A 74 11.06 -2.33 -16.79
CA HIS A 74 10.13 -2.94 -17.75
C HIS A 74 8.77 -2.23 -17.85
N GLU A 75 8.66 -0.96 -17.47
CA GLU A 75 7.39 -0.19 -17.33
C GLU A 75 6.42 -0.73 -16.25
N TYR A 76 6.75 -1.84 -15.61
CA TYR A 76 5.95 -2.45 -14.54
C TYR A 76 6.48 -2.11 -13.14
N GLY A 77 7.72 -1.61 -13.04
CA GLY A 77 8.40 -1.32 -11.79
C GLY A 77 9.11 -2.55 -11.19
N GLY A 78 9.56 -2.42 -9.95
CA GLY A 78 10.26 -3.45 -9.21
C GLY A 78 11.73 -3.11 -8.95
N GLY A 79 12.32 -3.78 -7.96
CA GLY A 79 13.64 -3.42 -7.45
C GLY A 79 13.66 -2.04 -6.77
N ASP A 80 12.51 -1.57 -6.27
CA ASP A 80 12.32 -0.21 -5.76
C ASP A 80 13.19 0.09 -4.52
N TYR A 81 13.59 -0.93 -3.77
CA TYR A 81 14.54 -0.79 -2.67
C TYR A 81 15.26 -2.11 -2.33
N VAL A 82 16.36 -1.99 -1.59
CA VAL A 82 17.06 -3.09 -0.92
C VAL A 82 17.35 -2.69 0.53
N VAL A 83 17.34 -3.67 1.44
CA VAL A 83 17.79 -3.46 2.82
C VAL A 83 19.20 -4.02 2.91
N GLY A 84 20.15 -3.18 3.36
CA GLY A 84 21.51 -3.64 3.62
C GLY A 84 21.56 -4.65 4.77
N GLU A 85 22.63 -5.44 4.81
CA GLU A 85 22.95 -6.26 5.98
C GLU A 85 23.57 -5.36 7.07
N GLU A 86 23.15 -5.57 8.31
CA GLU A 86 23.81 -4.98 9.47
C GLU A 86 25.13 -5.73 9.68
N GLN A 87 26.26 -5.02 9.69
CA GLN A 87 27.58 -5.59 9.99
C GLN A 87 27.82 -5.66 11.50
#